data_AF-A0A1Q5PBU8-F1
#
_entry.id   AF-A0A1Q5PBU8-F1
#
_cell.length_a   1.000
_cell.length_b   1.000
_cell.length_c   1.000
_cell.angle_alpha   90.00
_cell.angle_beta   90.00
_cell.angle_gamma   90.00
#
_symmetry.space_group_name_H-M   'P 1'
#
loop_
_entity.id
_entity.type
_entity.pdbx_description
1 polymer ?
#
loop_
_entity_poly.entity_id
_entity_poly.type
_entity_poly.pdbx_seq_one_letter_code
_entity_poly.pdbx_strand_id
1 'polypeptide(L)' 'MQNRKYYRVIMAIACFVFAGLNAYRVYTGNYSTMDVFLLVVFLVFGAIYLFLIFKKDKPE' A
#
# COMPACT_ATOMS: atom_id res chain seq x y z
N MET A 1 -19.54 -12.95 3.73
CA MET A 1 -18.84 -11.63 3.85
C MET A 1 -17.33 -11.72 4.16
N GLN A 2 -16.69 -12.89 4.08
CA GLN A 2 -15.28 -13.11 4.42
C GLN A 2 -14.29 -12.70 3.30
N ASN A 3 -14.71 -12.79 2.03
CA ASN A 3 -13.90 -12.39 0.86
C ASN A 3 -13.46 -10.91 0.86
N ARG A 4 -14.22 -10.00 1.49
CA ARG A 4 -13.85 -8.58 1.51
C ARG A 4 -12.63 -8.29 2.39
N LYS A 5 -12.35 -9.13 3.41
CA LYS A 5 -11.14 -9.00 4.24
C LYS A 5 -9.91 -9.45 3.44
N TYR A 6 -9.96 -10.65 2.84
CA TYR A 6 -8.87 -11.16 2.00
C TYR A 6 -8.53 -10.22 0.84
N TYR A 7 -9.55 -9.68 0.14
CA TYR A 7 -9.33 -8.72 -0.93
C TYR A 7 -8.60 -7.45 -0.45
N ARG A 8 -8.94 -6.92 0.73
CA ARG A 8 -8.26 -5.75 1.32
C ARG A 8 -6.81 -6.04 1.69
N VAL A 9 -6.54 -7.22 2.24
CA VAL A 9 -5.17 -7.65 2.58
C VAL A 9 -4.33 -7.82 1.32
N ILE A 10 -4.85 -8.47 0.28
CA ILE A 10 -4.17 -8.65 -1.00
C ILE A 10 -3.90 -7.29 -1.66
N MET A 11 -4.88 -6.37 -1.65
CA MET A 11 -4.70 -5.00 -2.14
C MET A 11 -3.64 -4.23 -1.36
N ALA A 12 -3.61 -4.36 -0.02
CA ALA A 12 -2.59 -3.73 0.80
C ALA A 12 -1.19 -4.27 0.46
N ILE A 13 -1.03 -5.59 0.37
CA ILE A 13 0.23 -6.24 -0.01
C ILE A 13 0.67 -5.76 -1.40
N ALA A 14 -0.23 -5.73 -2.39
CA ALA A 14 0.09 -5.22 -3.72
C ALA A 14 0.54 -3.75 -3.68
N CYS A 15 -0.17 -2.88 -2.94
CA CYS A 15 0.22 -1.48 -2.78
C CYS A 15 1.62 -1.35 -2.16
N PHE A 16 1.95 -2.15 -1.14
CA PHE A 16 3.27 -2.14 -0.52
C PHE A 16 4.38 -2.64 -1.45
N VAL A 17 4.12 -3.67 -2.26
CA VAL A 17 5.08 -4.17 -3.25
C VAL A 17 5.34 -3.13 -4.34
N PHE A 18 4.29 -2.50 -4.88
CA PHE A 18 4.44 -1.43 -5.86
C PHE A 18 5.12 -0.19 -5.27
N ALA A 19 4.78 0.21 -4.04
CA ALA A 19 5.47 1.30 -3.35
C ALA A 19 6.97 0.97 -3.14
N GLY A 20 7.30 -0.26 -2.75
CA GLY A 20 8.68 -0.72 -2.57
C GLY A 20 9.49 -0.74 -3.87
N LEU A 21 8.88 -1.17 -4.98
CA LEU A 21 9.50 -1.12 -6.32
C LEU A 21 9.79 0.32 -6.76
N ASN A 22 8.83 1.23 -6.57
CA ASN A 22 9.04 2.65 -6.86
C ASN A 22 10.10 3.26 -5.92
N ALA A 23 10.13 2.85 -4.64
CA ALA A 23 11.11 3.33 -3.67
C ALA A 23 12.52 2.91 -4.07
N TYR A 24 12.67 1.68 -4.58
CA TYR A 24 13.94 1.18 -5.10
C TYR A 24 14.40 1.95 -6.34
N ARG A 25 13.48 2.32 -7.25
CA ARG A 25 13.79 3.20 -8.39
C ARG A 25 14.23 4.60 -7.96
N VAL A 26 13.56 5.17 -6.96
CA VAL A 26 13.95 6.45 -6.35
C VAL A 26 15.33 6.35 -5.71
N TYR A 27 15.60 5.27 -4.98
CA TYR A 27 16.89 5.04 -4.32
C TYR A 27 18.04 4.84 -5.32
N THR A 28 17.80 4.16 -6.43
CA THR A 28 18.79 3.95 -7.50
C THR A 28 19.03 5.20 -8.36
N GLY A 29 18.31 6.30 -8.12
CA GLY A 29 18.51 7.59 -8.78
C GLY A 29 17.91 7.70 -10.18
N ASN A 30 17.35 6.61 -10.74
CA ASN A 30 16.64 6.59 -12.02
C ASN A 30 15.12 6.62 -11.77
N TYR A 31 14.63 7.74 -11.24
CA TYR A 31 13.20 7.94 -10.99
C TYR A 31 12.66 9.12 -11.78
N SER A 32 11.40 8.98 -12.19
CA SER A 32 10.61 10.09 -12.70
C SER A 32 9.77 10.68 -11.56
N THR A 33 9.33 11.92 -11.73
CA THR A 33 8.35 12.57 -10.84
C THR A 33 7.09 11.71 -10.68
N MET A 34 6.77 10.90 -11.70
CA MET A 34 5.66 9.92 -11.66
C MET A 34 5.89 8.78 -10.69
N ASP A 35 7.11 8.22 -10.57
CA ASP A 35 7.41 7.14 -9.64
C ASP A 35 7.27 7.61 -8.19
N VAL A 36 7.67 8.86 -7.90
CA VAL A 36 7.52 9.49 -6.58
C VAL A 36 6.05 9.72 -6.26
N PHE A 37 5.27 10.23 -7.21
CA PHE A 37 3.83 10.41 -7.03
C PHE A 37 3.12 9.07 -6.77
N LEU A 38 3.40 8.05 -7.58
CA LEU A 38 2.88 6.69 -7.40
C LEU A 38 3.25 6.11 -6.04
N LEU A 39 4.50 6.29 -5.62
CA LEU A 39 4.97 5.87 -4.31
C LEU A 39 4.12 6.48 -3.19
N VAL A 40 3.94 7.80 -3.19
CA VAL A 40 3.17 8.50 -2.15
C VAL A 40 1.71 8.02 -2.17
N VAL A 41 1.10 7.90 -3.34
CA VAL A 41 -0.29 7.43 -3.50
C VAL A 41 -0.43 6.00 -2.95
N PHE A 42 0.44 5.07 -3.34
CA PHE A 42 0.39 3.70 -2.85
C PHE A 42 0.64 3.59 -1.34
N LEU A 43 1.46 4.48 -0.77
CA LEU A 43 1.73 4.52 0.66
C LEU A 43 0.50 5.02 1.44
N VAL A 44 -0.18 6.05 0.94
CA VAL A 44 -1.46 6.53 1.51
C VAL A 44 -2.53 5.45 1.44
N PHE A 45 -2.71 4.81 0.28
CA PHE A 45 -3.68 3.72 0.14
C PHE A 45 -3.33 2.53 1.02
N GLY A 46 -2.06 2.11 1.07
CA GLY A 46 -1.58 1.03 1.93
C GLY A 46 -1.83 1.32 3.42
N ALA A 47 -1.58 2.55 3.87
CA ALA A 47 -1.85 2.99 5.23
C ALA A 47 -3.35 2.98 5.56
N ILE A 48 -4.21 3.45 4.64
CA ILE A 48 -5.67 3.40 4.82
C ILE A 48 -6.17 1.96 4.91
N TYR A 49 -5.68 1.06 4.05
CA TYR A 49 -6.07 -0.34 4.09
C TYR A 49 -5.58 -1.05 5.35
N LEU A 50 -4.35 -0.79 5.81
CA LEU A 50 -3.85 -1.27 7.10
C LEU A 50 -4.71 -0.75 8.24
N PHE A 51 -5.04 0.53 8.25
CA PHE A 51 -5.91 1.12 9.27
C PHE A 51 -7.30 0.49 9.29
N LEU A 52 -7.89 0.21 8.12
CA LEU A 52 -9.18 -0.49 8.01
C LEU A 52 -9.11 -1.96 8.47
N ILE A 53 -7.94 -2.60 8.35
CA ILE A 53 -7.70 -3.95 8.88
C ILE A 53 -7.59 -3.88 10.41
N PHE A 54 -6.68 -3.07 10.95
CA PHE A 54 -6.46 -2.93 12.39
C PHE A 54 -7.69 -2.40 13.15
N LYS A 55 -8.47 -1.49 12.55
CA LYS A 55 -9.72 -0.99 13.16
C LYS A 55 -10.77 -2.10 13.31
N LYS A 56 -10.75 -3.12 12.46
CA LYS A 56 -11.67 -4.27 12.53
C LYS A 56 -11.21 -5.40 13.44
N ASP A 57 -9.95 -5.36 13.88
CA ASP A 57 -9.39 -6.30 14.86
C ASP A 57 -9.40 -5.72 16.30
N LYS A 58 -10.08 -4.59 16.53
CA LYS A 58 -10.49 -4.22 17.88
C LYS A 58 -11.67 -5.12 18.29
N PRO A 59 -11.50 -6.06 19.24
CA PRO A 59 -12.63 -6.71 19.87
C PRO A 59 -13.41 -5.63 20.62
N GLU A 60 -14.68 -5.45 20.26
CA GLU A 60 -15.69 -4.97 21.20
C GLU A 60 -16.07 -6.14 22.12
#